data_AF-A0A952VBE8-F1
#
_entry.id   AF-A0A952VBE8-F1
#
_cell.length_a   1.000
_cell.length_b   1.000
_cell.length_c   1.000
_cell.angle_alpha   90.00
_cell.angle_beta   90.00
_cell.angle_gamma   90.00
#
_symmetry.space_group_name_H-M   'P 1'
#
loop_
_entity.id
_entity.type
_entity.pdbx_description
1 polymer ?
#
loop_
_entity_poly.entity_id
_entity_poly.type
_entity_poly.pdbx_seq_one_letter_code
_entity_poly.pdbx_strand_id
1 'polypeptide(L)'
;MKELTADETPAEMQTHTISGVTVALWNDPGRFVKYWNYKGAVLSGVIRAPIFFATYLIGKETLRLAIGAAAVQFLFRFLFAGVGGTLIQALRHVEPAWKALAAILLLVPLISHILEFLVQAGFAYVTDTQNLTDTAILRSISVSIISALFTLFAMRRGIMIVGESESKSLVSDISKLPKVIFHFIAFIPNEIAGMIRRGAILGVPLAFLAFGVFAEVICWAVTNKPSWTYNNGKEIALLKYWAVDGMILLAIAVAISLAAHARKHRS
;
A
#
# COMPACT_ATOMS: atom_id res chain seq x y z
N MET A 1 2.00 -29.97 0.77
CA MET A 1 1.30 -29.14 -0.23
C MET A 1 2.17 -29.17 -1.48
N LYS A 2 1.81 -29.98 -2.49
CA LYS A 2 2.58 -30.08 -3.74
C LYS A 2 2.47 -28.74 -4.46
N GLU A 3 3.59 -28.06 -4.68
CA GLU A 3 3.64 -26.91 -5.60
C GLU A 3 3.17 -27.40 -6.96
N LEU A 4 2.13 -26.78 -7.49
CA LEU A 4 1.66 -27.01 -8.86
C LEU A 4 2.80 -26.54 -9.78
N THR A 5 3.50 -27.50 -10.37
CA THR A 5 4.54 -27.28 -11.36
C THR A 5 3.95 -26.59 -12.59
N ALA A 6 4.61 -25.52 -13.02
CA ALA A 6 4.14 -24.49 -13.94
C ALA A 6 3.82 -24.92 -15.39
N ASP A 7 3.83 -26.23 -15.70
CA ASP A 7 3.88 -26.74 -17.08
C ASP A 7 2.53 -26.84 -17.81
N GLU A 8 1.40 -26.57 -17.12
CA GLU A 8 0.05 -26.70 -17.73
C GLU A 8 -0.78 -25.42 -17.70
N THR A 9 -0.17 -24.24 -17.54
CA THR A 9 -0.94 -22.99 -17.55
C THR A 9 -1.04 -22.49 -19.00
N PRO A 10 -2.24 -22.45 -19.61
CA PRO A 10 -2.40 -21.85 -20.93
C PRO A 10 -1.91 -20.40 -20.88
N ALA A 11 -1.31 -19.91 -21.96
CA ALA A 11 -0.92 -18.51 -22.08
C ALA A 11 -2.17 -17.63 -21.86
N GLU A 12 -2.31 -17.07 -20.66
CA GLU A 12 -3.43 -16.19 -20.35
C GLU A 12 -3.36 -15.00 -21.30
N MET A 13 -4.46 -14.72 -22.02
CA MET A 13 -4.61 -13.48 -22.78
C MET A 13 -4.47 -12.31 -21.81
N GLN A 14 -3.28 -11.70 -21.80
CA GLN A 14 -2.97 -10.55 -20.98
C GLN A 14 -3.76 -9.35 -21.54
N THR A 15 -4.90 -9.03 -20.91
CA THR A 15 -5.66 -7.83 -21.24
C THR A 15 -4.98 -6.59 -20.68
N HIS A 16 -4.63 -5.65 -21.56
CA HIS A 16 -4.01 -4.37 -21.19
C HIS A 16 -5.01 -3.28 -20.81
N THR A 17 -6.31 -3.57 -20.76
CA THR A 17 -7.36 -2.58 -20.48
C THR A 17 -8.13 -2.92 -19.21
N ILE A 18 -8.62 -1.89 -18.50
CA ILE A 18 -9.45 -2.07 -17.30
C ILE A 18 -10.70 -2.89 -17.63
N SER A 19 -11.40 -2.53 -18.73
CA SER A 19 -12.62 -3.22 -19.15
C SER A 19 -12.39 -4.70 -19.42
N GLY A 20 -11.29 -5.04 -20.08
CA GLY A 20 -10.89 -6.42 -20.34
C GLY A 20 -10.68 -7.20 -19.04
N VAL A 21 -9.95 -6.63 -18.09
CA VAL A 21 -9.72 -7.24 -16.77
C VAL A 21 -11.04 -7.42 -16.01
N THR A 22 -11.90 -6.40 -15.98
CA THR A 22 -13.20 -6.48 -15.27
C THR A 22 -14.12 -7.53 -15.88
N VAL A 23 -14.20 -7.62 -17.22
CA VAL A 23 -15.02 -8.64 -17.90
C VAL A 23 -14.46 -10.03 -17.64
N ALA A 24 -13.13 -10.19 -17.67
CA ALA A 24 -12.50 -11.47 -17.37
C ALA A 24 -12.76 -11.94 -15.93
N LEU A 25 -12.66 -11.03 -14.94
CA LEU A 25 -12.96 -11.34 -13.54
C LEU A 25 -14.45 -11.61 -13.31
N TRP A 26 -15.33 -10.92 -14.03
CA TRP A 26 -16.78 -11.13 -13.95
C TRP A 26 -17.21 -12.48 -14.52
N ASN A 27 -16.64 -12.86 -15.67
CA ASN A 27 -16.96 -14.12 -16.33
C ASN A 27 -16.37 -15.35 -15.63
N ASP A 28 -15.31 -15.17 -14.84
CA ASP A 28 -14.63 -16.24 -14.11
C ASP A 28 -14.25 -15.78 -12.68
N PRO A 29 -15.24 -15.68 -11.76
CA PRO A 29 -14.98 -15.29 -10.37
C PRO A 29 -14.12 -16.31 -9.63
N GLY A 30 -14.03 -17.56 -10.12
CA GLY A 30 -13.16 -18.61 -9.59
C GLY A 30 -11.67 -18.22 -9.59
N ARG A 31 -11.28 -17.24 -10.42
CA ARG A 31 -9.94 -16.64 -10.42
C ARG A 31 -9.54 -16.04 -9.08
N PHE A 32 -10.48 -15.49 -8.31
CA PHE A 32 -10.18 -14.96 -6.98
C PHE A 32 -9.72 -16.04 -6.00
N VAL A 33 -10.18 -17.28 -6.18
CA VAL A 33 -9.76 -18.43 -5.38
C VAL A 33 -8.49 -19.03 -5.96
N LYS A 34 -8.43 -19.25 -7.28
CA LYS A 34 -7.28 -19.85 -7.97
C LYS A 34 -6.00 -19.03 -7.81
N TYR A 35 -6.11 -17.71 -7.99
CA TYR A 35 -5.00 -16.76 -7.89
C TYR A 35 -5.03 -15.96 -6.60
N TRP A 36 -5.69 -16.50 -5.56
CA TRP A 36 -5.76 -15.86 -4.25
C TRP A 36 -4.35 -15.55 -3.75
N ASN A 37 -4.04 -14.28 -3.55
CA ASN A 37 -2.66 -13.85 -3.35
C ASN A 37 -2.16 -14.14 -1.92
N TYR A 38 -1.78 -15.40 -1.66
CA TYR A 38 -1.36 -15.84 -0.34
C TYR A 38 -0.09 -15.12 0.15
N LYS A 39 0.79 -14.69 -0.75
CA LYS A 39 2.01 -13.95 -0.39
C LYS A 39 1.67 -12.60 0.23
N GLY A 40 0.81 -11.85 -0.44
CA GLY A 40 0.30 -10.56 0.03
C GLY A 40 -0.50 -10.72 1.33
N ALA A 41 -1.34 -11.77 1.40
CA ALA A 41 -2.12 -12.11 2.58
C ALA A 41 -1.25 -12.38 3.82
N VAL A 42 -0.25 -13.26 3.70
CA VAL A 42 0.68 -13.60 4.79
C VAL A 42 1.46 -12.35 5.21
N LEU A 43 2.04 -11.62 4.26
CA LEU A 43 2.85 -10.44 4.58
C LEU A 43 2.01 -9.35 5.27
N SER A 44 0.80 -9.10 4.77
CA SER A 44 -0.15 -8.15 5.37
C SER A 44 -0.54 -8.55 6.79
N GLY A 45 -0.92 -9.82 6.99
CA GLY A 45 -1.30 -10.36 8.30
C GLY A 45 -0.15 -10.29 9.31
N VAL A 46 1.03 -10.77 8.93
CA VAL A 46 2.22 -10.84 9.81
C VAL A 46 2.72 -9.45 10.21
N ILE A 47 2.70 -8.47 9.31
CA ILE A 47 3.15 -7.10 9.63
C ILE A 47 2.15 -6.40 10.55
N ARG A 48 0.85 -6.62 10.34
CA ARG A 48 -0.20 -5.83 11.03
C ARG A 48 -0.63 -6.43 12.36
N ALA A 49 -0.70 -7.76 12.50
CA ALA A 49 -1.15 -8.40 13.74
C ALA A 49 -0.34 -7.98 14.99
N PRO A 50 1.00 -7.85 14.93
CA PRO A 50 1.80 -7.37 16.07
C PRO A 50 1.45 -5.95 16.51
N ILE A 51 1.04 -5.08 15.58
CA ILE A 51 0.64 -3.70 15.89
C ILE A 51 -0.61 -3.71 16.77
N PHE A 52 -1.60 -4.53 16.42
CA PHE A 52 -2.83 -4.65 17.22
C PHE A 52 -2.56 -5.31 18.57
N PHE A 53 -1.75 -6.36 18.59
CA PHE A 53 -1.32 -6.99 19.84
C PHE A 53 -0.66 -5.99 20.80
N ALA A 54 0.33 -5.22 20.31
CA ALA A 54 1.01 -4.20 21.10
C ALA A 54 0.08 -3.07 21.54
N THR A 55 -0.82 -2.62 20.66
CA THR A 55 -1.79 -1.56 20.99
C THR A 55 -2.68 -1.95 22.17
N TYR A 56 -3.21 -3.18 22.17
CA TYR A 56 -4.06 -3.65 23.26
C TYR A 56 -3.28 -3.88 24.56
N LEU A 57 -2.03 -4.36 24.50
CA LEU A 57 -1.18 -4.46 25.68
C LEU A 57 -0.85 -3.10 26.30
N ILE A 58 -0.54 -2.10 25.46
CA ILE A 58 -0.26 -0.72 25.91
C ILE A 58 -1.52 -0.08 26.52
N GLY A 59 -2.70 -0.40 25.97
CA GLY A 59 -4.00 0.00 26.51
C GLY A 59 -4.36 -0.62 27.86
N LYS A 60 -3.51 -1.48 28.44
CA LYS A 60 -3.73 -2.23 29.69
C LYS A 60 -4.91 -3.21 29.63
N GLU A 61 -5.25 -3.69 28.44
CA GLU A 61 -6.25 -4.74 28.25
C GLU A 61 -5.69 -6.11 28.63
N THR A 62 -6.58 -7.08 28.87
CA THR A 62 -6.14 -8.45 29.22
C THR A 62 -5.42 -9.12 28.04
N LEU A 63 -4.45 -10.00 28.33
CA LEU A 63 -3.70 -10.74 27.31
C LEU A 63 -4.63 -11.53 26.36
N ARG A 64 -5.72 -12.09 26.89
CA ARG A 64 -6.71 -12.83 26.10
C ARG A 64 -7.40 -11.93 25.06
N LEU A 65 -7.73 -10.70 25.44
CA LEU A 65 -8.31 -9.70 24.52
C LEU A 65 -7.28 -9.24 23.48
N ALA A 66 -6.03 -9.02 23.88
CA ALA A 66 -4.96 -8.64 22.96
C ALA A 66 -4.70 -9.71 21.89
N ILE A 67 -4.64 -10.99 22.28
CA ILE A 67 -4.49 -12.12 21.35
C ILE A 67 -5.73 -12.25 20.46
N GLY A 68 -6.94 -12.14 21.02
CA GLY A 68 -8.19 -12.18 20.26
C GLY A 68 -8.25 -11.08 19.19
N ALA A 69 -7.93 -9.85 19.56
CA ALA A 69 -7.88 -8.71 18.64
C ALA A 69 -6.85 -8.92 17.52
N ALA A 70 -5.63 -9.38 17.88
CA ALA A 70 -4.59 -9.67 16.89
C ALA A 70 -5.00 -10.80 15.93
N ALA A 71 -5.67 -11.85 16.43
CA ALA A 71 -6.13 -12.97 15.62
C ALA A 71 -7.26 -12.58 14.66
N VAL A 72 -8.25 -11.82 15.14
CA VAL A 72 -9.34 -11.30 14.29
C VAL A 72 -8.76 -10.40 13.19
N GLN A 73 -7.84 -9.50 13.55
CA GLN A 73 -7.18 -8.63 12.57
C GLN A 73 -6.30 -9.40 11.60
N PHE A 74 -5.58 -10.43 12.07
CA PHE A 74 -4.82 -11.32 11.20
C PHE A 74 -5.75 -12.01 10.20
N LEU A 75 -6.81 -12.67 10.66
CA LEU A 75 -7.72 -13.43 9.80
C LEU A 75 -8.43 -12.54 8.78
N PHE A 76 -8.95 -11.40 9.24
CA PHE A 76 -9.52 -10.39 8.36
C PHE A 76 -8.47 -9.95 7.33
N ARG A 77 -7.30 -9.47 7.75
CA ARG A 77 -6.31 -8.96 6.80
C ARG A 77 -5.71 -10.03 5.89
N PHE A 78 -5.61 -11.27 6.35
CA PHE A 78 -5.18 -12.41 5.56
C PHE A 78 -6.16 -12.63 4.40
N LEU A 79 -7.44 -12.86 4.70
CA LEU A 79 -8.47 -13.12 3.68
C LEU A 79 -8.59 -11.97 2.68
N PHE A 80 -8.69 -10.75 3.20
CA PHE A 80 -8.92 -9.55 2.40
C PHE A 80 -7.72 -9.12 1.57
N ALA A 81 -6.50 -9.18 2.12
CA ALA A 81 -5.31 -8.83 1.35
C ALA A 81 -5.02 -9.86 0.24
N GLY A 82 -5.44 -11.11 0.40
CA GLY A 82 -5.36 -12.08 -0.69
C GLY A 82 -6.30 -11.74 -1.85
N VAL A 83 -7.56 -11.40 -1.57
CA VAL A 83 -8.54 -10.96 -2.59
C VAL A 83 -8.09 -9.65 -3.26
N GLY A 84 -7.71 -8.65 -2.45
CA GLY A 84 -7.18 -7.38 -2.96
C GLY A 84 -5.90 -7.57 -3.76
N GLY A 85 -5.01 -8.47 -3.34
CA GLY A 85 -3.81 -8.84 -4.06
C GLY A 85 -4.10 -9.48 -5.41
N THR A 86 -5.13 -10.33 -5.51
CA THR A 86 -5.56 -10.90 -6.80
C THR A 86 -6.10 -9.82 -7.73
N LEU A 87 -6.90 -8.88 -7.23
CA LEU A 87 -7.38 -7.75 -8.03
C LEU A 87 -6.22 -6.88 -8.55
N ILE A 88 -5.26 -6.56 -7.68
CA ILE A 88 -4.05 -5.80 -8.05
C ILE A 88 -3.22 -6.59 -9.08
N GLN A 89 -3.07 -7.90 -8.87
CA GLN A 89 -2.35 -8.78 -9.79
C GLN A 89 -2.99 -8.81 -11.18
N ALA A 90 -4.32 -8.83 -11.26
CA ALA A 90 -5.05 -8.79 -12.52
C ALA A 90 -4.91 -7.42 -13.24
N LEU A 91 -4.87 -6.33 -12.47
CA LEU A 91 -4.70 -4.97 -13.01
C LEU A 91 -3.25 -4.60 -13.32
N ARG A 92 -2.25 -5.43 -12.95
CA ARG A 92 -0.83 -5.05 -13.04
C ARG A 92 -0.36 -4.76 -14.46
N HIS A 93 -0.94 -5.44 -15.45
CA HIS A 93 -0.60 -5.34 -16.87
C HIS A 93 -1.41 -4.29 -17.64
N VAL A 94 -2.32 -3.58 -16.96
CA VAL A 94 -3.13 -2.53 -17.58
C VAL A 94 -2.25 -1.35 -17.99
N GLU A 95 -2.40 -0.89 -19.22
CA GLU A 95 -1.73 0.27 -19.77
C GLU A 95 -2.74 1.34 -20.26
N PRO A 96 -2.44 2.64 -20.09
CA PRO A 96 -1.27 3.19 -19.40
C PRO A 96 -1.27 2.93 -17.88
N ALA A 97 -0.07 2.82 -17.29
CA ALA A 97 0.18 2.60 -15.86
C ALA A 97 -0.71 3.40 -14.88
N TRP A 98 -0.97 4.67 -15.18
CA TRP A 98 -1.77 5.54 -14.31
C TRP A 98 -3.24 5.09 -14.21
N LYS A 99 -3.76 4.40 -15.24
CA LYS A 99 -5.12 3.84 -15.21
C LYS A 99 -5.22 2.68 -14.22
N ALA A 100 -4.22 1.79 -14.23
CA ALA A 100 -4.11 0.72 -13.24
C ALA A 100 -4.02 1.30 -11.82
N LEU A 101 -3.18 2.33 -11.65
CA LEU A 101 -3.01 3.05 -10.39
C LEU A 101 -4.34 3.62 -9.88
N ALA A 102 -5.05 4.37 -10.73
CA ALA A 102 -6.32 4.99 -10.38
C ALA A 102 -7.39 3.94 -10.04
N ALA A 103 -7.48 2.87 -10.83
CA ALA A 103 -8.41 1.77 -10.57
C ALA A 103 -8.12 1.10 -9.22
N ILE A 104 -6.86 0.82 -8.90
CA ILE A 104 -6.46 0.19 -7.63
C ILE A 104 -6.72 1.13 -6.44
N LEU A 105 -6.37 2.41 -6.57
CA LEU A 105 -6.60 3.41 -5.52
C LEU A 105 -8.08 3.64 -5.22
N LEU A 106 -8.96 3.38 -6.18
CA LEU A 106 -10.40 3.55 -6.01
C LEU A 106 -11.06 2.24 -5.58
N LEU A 107 -10.82 1.15 -6.30
CA LEU A 107 -11.48 -0.15 -6.07
C LEU A 107 -11.03 -0.83 -4.79
N VAL A 108 -9.72 -0.87 -4.50
CA VAL A 108 -9.22 -1.63 -3.35
C VAL A 108 -9.69 -1.03 -2.02
N PRO A 109 -9.53 0.29 -1.76
CA PRO A 109 -10.08 0.88 -0.54
C PRO A 109 -11.60 0.79 -0.50
N LEU A 110 -12.30 1.08 -1.61
CA LEU A 110 -13.76 1.02 -1.64
C LEU A 110 -14.29 -0.36 -1.22
N ILE A 111 -13.80 -1.43 -1.85
CA ILE A 111 -14.20 -2.80 -1.52
C ILE A 111 -13.80 -3.15 -0.08
N SER A 112 -12.57 -2.82 0.32
CA SER A 112 -12.08 -3.10 1.68
C SER A 112 -12.91 -2.40 2.74
N HIS A 113 -13.31 -1.15 2.53
CA HIS A 113 -14.06 -0.36 3.51
C HIS A 113 -15.54 -0.69 3.53
N ILE A 114 -16.16 -1.01 2.38
CA ILE A 114 -17.53 -1.54 2.37
C ILE A 114 -17.59 -2.80 3.22
N LEU A 115 -16.63 -3.71 3.04
CA LEU A 115 -16.62 -4.97 3.78
C LEU A 115 -16.20 -4.80 5.24
N GLU A 116 -15.23 -3.93 5.54
CA GLU A 116 -14.88 -3.54 6.92
C GLU A 116 -16.09 -2.95 7.64
N PHE A 117 -16.83 -2.05 6.99
CA PHE A 117 -18.06 -1.46 7.51
C PHE A 117 -19.13 -2.53 7.76
N LEU A 118 -19.38 -3.44 6.82
CA LEU A 118 -20.36 -4.52 6.99
C LEU A 118 -20.02 -5.44 8.16
N VAL A 119 -18.74 -5.82 8.29
CA VAL A 119 -18.26 -6.66 9.40
C VAL A 119 -18.39 -5.93 10.74
N GLN A 120 -17.98 -4.66 10.79
CA GLN A 120 -18.07 -3.85 12.00
C GLN A 120 -19.51 -3.53 12.39
N ALA A 121 -20.39 -3.23 11.43
CA ALA A 121 -21.81 -3.01 11.67
C ALA A 121 -22.49 -4.28 12.19
N GLY A 122 -22.17 -5.45 11.60
CA GLY A 122 -22.67 -6.73 12.09
C GLY A 122 -22.19 -7.05 13.50
N PHE A 123 -20.91 -6.77 13.81
CA PHE A 123 -20.36 -6.95 15.16
C PHE A 123 -21.03 -6.00 16.16
N ALA A 124 -21.12 -4.71 15.85
CA ALA A 124 -21.72 -3.70 16.73
C ALA A 124 -23.21 -3.96 16.99
N TYR A 125 -23.95 -4.48 16.00
CA TYR A 125 -25.33 -4.93 16.18
C TYR A 125 -25.46 -6.05 17.23
N VAL A 126 -24.45 -6.93 17.30
CA VAL A 126 -24.44 -8.07 18.24
C VAL A 126 -23.88 -7.68 19.61
N THR A 127 -23.01 -6.67 19.71
CA THR A 127 -22.27 -6.34 20.94
C THR A 127 -22.65 -5.02 21.60
N ASP A 128 -23.57 -4.23 21.01
CA ASP A 128 -24.06 -2.94 21.53
C ASP A 128 -22.95 -1.89 21.79
N THR A 129 -21.84 -1.99 21.07
CA THR A 129 -20.67 -1.11 21.19
C THR A 129 -20.62 -0.13 20.01
N GLN A 130 -21.32 1.01 20.12
CA GLN A 130 -21.46 1.99 19.02
C GLN A 130 -20.38 3.08 18.96
N ASN A 131 -19.52 3.24 19.97
CA ASN A 131 -18.61 4.38 20.04
C ASN A 131 -17.16 3.93 19.89
N LEU A 132 -16.55 4.13 18.69
CA LEU A 132 -15.12 4.40 18.43
C LEU A 132 -14.66 4.26 16.94
N THR A 133 -15.57 4.21 15.95
CA THR A 133 -15.24 3.73 14.59
C THR A 133 -14.55 4.75 13.65
N ASP A 134 -14.75 6.05 13.82
CA ASP A 134 -14.43 7.03 12.77
C ASP A 134 -12.93 7.29 12.55
N THR A 135 -12.13 7.35 13.63
CA THR A 135 -10.68 7.59 13.53
C THR A 135 -9.89 6.37 13.05
N ALA A 136 -10.45 5.17 13.24
CA ALA A 136 -9.86 3.91 12.77
C ALA A 136 -9.99 3.77 11.25
N ILE A 137 -11.09 4.26 10.66
CA ILE A 137 -11.34 4.19 9.21
C ILE A 137 -10.31 5.01 8.44
N LEU A 138 -10.04 6.26 8.83
CA LEU A 138 -9.06 7.11 8.13
C LEU A 138 -7.65 6.49 8.15
N ARG A 139 -7.24 5.91 9.28
CA ARG A 139 -5.98 5.15 9.40
C ARG A 139 -5.95 3.95 8.48
N SER A 140 -7.04 3.19 8.45
CA SER A 140 -7.22 2.02 7.60
C SER A 140 -7.10 2.39 6.12
N ILE A 141 -7.73 3.49 5.67
CA ILE A 141 -7.65 4.02 4.30
C ILE A 141 -6.19 4.33 3.93
N SER A 142 -5.51 5.16 4.73
CA SER A 142 -4.14 5.61 4.45
C SER A 142 -3.16 4.45 4.31
N VAL A 143 -3.20 3.48 5.24
CA VAL A 143 -2.33 2.30 5.18
C VAL A 143 -2.72 1.40 4.02
N SER A 144 -4.00 1.30 3.67
CA SER A 144 -4.47 0.49 2.53
C SER A 144 -4.04 1.07 1.19
N ILE A 145 -4.08 2.40 1.04
CA ILE A 145 -3.56 3.11 -0.14
C ILE A 145 -2.08 2.80 -0.35
N ILE A 146 -1.24 3.04 0.67
CA ILE A 146 0.22 2.79 0.57
C ILE A 146 0.47 1.31 0.26
N SER A 147 -0.24 0.41 0.94
CA SER A 147 -0.10 -1.03 0.74
C SER A 147 -0.48 -1.45 -0.68
N ALA A 148 -1.56 -0.93 -1.24
CA ALA A 148 -2.01 -1.24 -2.59
C ALA A 148 -1.03 -0.70 -3.65
N LEU A 149 -0.55 0.53 -3.46
CA LEU A 149 0.49 1.14 -4.30
C LEU A 149 1.78 0.32 -4.32
N PHE A 150 2.26 -0.05 -3.13
CA PHE A 150 3.47 -0.87 -3.02
C PHE A 150 3.27 -2.27 -3.61
N THR A 151 2.10 -2.88 -3.40
CA THR A 151 1.78 -4.21 -3.95
C THR A 151 1.80 -4.18 -5.48
N LEU A 152 1.14 -3.18 -6.09
CA LEU A 152 1.20 -2.98 -7.55
C LEU A 152 2.64 -2.78 -8.03
N PHE A 153 3.40 -1.95 -7.33
CA PHE A 153 4.79 -1.65 -7.67
C PHE A 153 5.70 -2.89 -7.62
N ALA A 154 5.49 -3.76 -6.62
CA ALA A 154 6.21 -5.02 -6.46
C ALA A 154 5.80 -6.04 -7.54
N MET A 155 4.50 -6.18 -7.80
CA MET A 155 3.97 -7.08 -8.83
C MET A 155 4.43 -6.70 -10.24
N ARG A 156 4.46 -5.42 -10.57
CA ARG A 156 5.03 -4.94 -11.84
C ARG A 156 6.54 -5.20 -11.98
N ARG A 157 7.22 -5.62 -10.91
CA ARG A 157 8.63 -6.03 -10.89
C ARG A 157 8.80 -7.55 -10.75
N GLY A 158 7.73 -8.32 -10.94
CA GLY A 158 7.79 -9.78 -10.89
C GLY A 158 7.89 -10.36 -9.48
N ILE A 159 7.43 -9.63 -8.46
CA ILE A 159 7.46 -10.06 -7.05
C ILE A 159 6.04 -10.12 -6.52
N MET A 160 5.74 -11.01 -5.59
CA MET A 160 4.41 -11.16 -4.98
C MET A 160 3.32 -11.65 -5.94
N ILE A 161 3.71 -12.24 -7.08
CA ILE A 161 2.78 -12.84 -8.05
C ILE A 161 2.49 -14.29 -7.65
N VAL A 162 1.23 -14.72 -7.75
CA VAL A 162 0.78 -16.08 -7.37
C VAL A 162 0.07 -16.76 -8.54
N GLY A 163 0.41 -18.04 -8.77
CA GLY A 163 -0.33 -18.93 -9.68
C GLY A 163 -0.10 -18.70 -11.17
N GLU A 164 0.73 -17.73 -11.56
CA GLU A 164 1.15 -17.49 -12.94
C GLU A 164 2.60 -17.97 -13.17
N SER A 165 3.04 -18.09 -14.43
CA SER A 165 4.39 -18.53 -14.80
C SER A 165 5.51 -17.65 -14.22
N GLU A 166 5.23 -16.38 -13.96
CA GLU A 166 6.14 -15.42 -13.33
C GLU A 166 6.29 -15.66 -11.81
N SER A 167 5.45 -16.51 -11.20
CA SER A 167 5.46 -16.76 -9.77
C SER A 167 6.76 -17.42 -9.30
N LYS A 168 7.36 -16.85 -8.24
CA LYS A 168 8.52 -17.41 -7.54
C LYS A 168 8.15 -17.87 -6.13
N SER A 169 9.05 -18.54 -5.42
CA SER A 169 8.78 -18.91 -4.02
C SER A 169 8.68 -17.66 -3.12
N LEU A 170 7.90 -17.75 -2.02
CA LEU A 170 7.73 -16.64 -1.07
C LEU A 170 9.09 -16.16 -0.50
N VAL A 171 9.99 -17.10 -0.20
CA VAL A 171 11.33 -16.78 0.32
C VAL A 171 12.15 -16.00 -0.72
N SER A 172 12.08 -16.38 -2.00
CA SER A 172 12.75 -15.65 -3.07
C SER A 172 12.20 -14.25 -3.26
N ASP A 173 10.92 -14.04 -3.00
CA ASP A 173 10.28 -12.72 -3.09
C ASP A 173 10.69 -11.85 -1.90
N ILE A 174 10.65 -12.40 -0.68
CA ILE A 174 11.03 -11.72 0.56
C ILE A 174 12.48 -11.22 0.51
N SER A 175 13.42 -12.02 -0.02
CA SER A 175 14.83 -11.59 -0.12
C SER A 175 15.04 -10.39 -1.03
N LYS A 176 14.13 -10.15 -1.99
CA LYS A 176 14.17 -9.01 -2.92
C LYS A 176 13.38 -7.80 -2.41
N LEU A 177 12.49 -7.98 -1.43
CA LEU A 177 11.67 -6.89 -0.87
C LEU A 177 12.49 -5.69 -0.39
N PRO A 178 13.63 -5.83 0.34
CA PRO A 178 14.39 -4.68 0.79
C PRO A 178 14.82 -3.76 -0.36
N LYS A 179 15.27 -4.35 -1.47
CA LYS A 179 15.66 -3.61 -2.68
C LYS A 179 14.46 -2.94 -3.33
N VAL A 180 13.31 -3.63 -3.40
CA VAL A 180 12.08 -3.05 -3.98
C VAL A 180 11.50 -1.94 -3.13
N ILE A 181 11.55 -2.07 -1.80
CA ILE A 181 11.17 -1.00 -0.86
C ILE A 181 12.05 0.23 -1.10
N PHE A 182 13.37 0.04 -1.22
CA PHE A 182 14.26 1.15 -1.55
C PHE A 182 13.89 1.82 -2.88
N HIS A 183 13.65 1.03 -3.93
CA HIS A 183 13.21 1.59 -5.22
C HIS A 183 11.85 2.29 -5.16
N PHE A 184 10.94 1.81 -4.32
CA PHE A 184 9.62 2.42 -4.11
C PHE A 184 9.76 3.78 -3.43
N ILE A 185 10.55 3.86 -2.35
CA ILE A 185 10.81 5.12 -1.63
C ILE A 185 11.56 6.12 -2.54
N ALA A 186 12.54 5.63 -3.30
CA ALA A 186 13.31 6.46 -4.22
C ALA A 186 12.54 6.86 -5.50
N PHE A 187 11.36 6.29 -5.75
CA PHE A 187 10.60 6.53 -6.98
C PHE A 187 10.23 8.01 -7.16
N ILE A 188 9.56 8.60 -6.16
CA ILE A 188 9.08 9.99 -6.25
C ILE A 188 10.25 10.99 -6.40
N PRO A 189 11.31 10.94 -5.57
CA PRO A 189 12.47 11.82 -5.76
C PRO A 189 13.13 11.67 -7.14
N ASN A 190 13.26 10.44 -7.65
CA ASN A 190 13.88 10.17 -8.94
C ASN A 190 13.04 10.70 -10.11
N GLU A 191 11.71 10.58 -10.04
CA GLU A 191 10.82 11.13 -11.05
C GLU A 191 10.85 12.65 -11.05
N ILE A 192 10.87 13.29 -9.88
CA ILE A 192 11.00 14.75 -9.78
C ILE A 192 12.36 15.22 -10.31
N ALA A 193 13.45 14.54 -9.95
CA ALA A 193 14.77 14.81 -10.53
C ALA A 193 14.75 14.64 -12.07
N GLY A 194 14.06 13.63 -12.58
CA GLY A 194 13.82 13.43 -14.00
C GLY A 194 13.04 14.57 -14.65
N MET A 195 11.99 15.06 -14.00
CA MET A 195 11.20 16.21 -14.45
C MET A 195 12.04 17.48 -14.55
N ILE A 196 12.89 17.74 -13.55
CA ILE A 196 13.84 18.87 -13.55
C ILE A 196 14.79 18.75 -14.76
N ARG A 197 15.38 17.57 -14.98
CA ARG A 197 16.28 17.32 -16.12
C ARG A 197 15.60 17.49 -17.48
N ARG A 198 14.30 17.19 -17.58
CA ARG A 198 13.48 17.37 -18.79
C ARG A 198 12.98 18.81 -18.98
N GLY A 199 13.24 19.72 -18.05
CA GLY A 199 12.71 21.09 -18.10
C GLY A 199 11.20 21.19 -17.86
N ALA A 200 10.61 20.23 -17.13
CA ALA A 200 9.17 20.23 -16.82
C ALA A 200 8.85 21.21 -15.68
N ILE A 201 8.88 22.52 -15.98
CA ILE A 201 8.82 23.62 -14.99
C ILE A 201 7.53 23.57 -14.14
N LEU A 202 6.39 23.18 -14.71
CA LEU A 202 5.11 23.10 -13.98
C LEU A 202 4.93 21.79 -13.20
N GLY A 203 5.54 20.70 -13.66
CA GLY A 203 5.37 19.37 -13.05
C GLY A 203 6.07 19.26 -11.69
N VAL A 204 7.22 19.91 -11.54
CA VAL A 204 8.02 19.89 -10.31
C VAL A 204 7.25 20.50 -9.11
N PRO A 205 6.78 21.76 -9.15
CA PRO A 205 6.07 22.35 -8.01
C PRO A 205 4.77 21.60 -7.70
N LEU A 206 4.06 21.11 -8.72
CA LEU A 206 2.85 20.32 -8.51
C LEU A 206 3.15 19.00 -7.78
N ALA A 207 4.23 18.31 -8.14
CA ALA A 207 4.64 17.08 -7.48
C ALA A 207 5.06 17.31 -6.01
N PHE A 208 5.76 18.41 -5.72
CA PHE A 208 6.09 18.80 -4.35
C PHE A 208 4.83 19.11 -3.52
N LEU A 209 3.90 19.88 -4.07
CA LEU A 209 2.62 20.18 -3.42
C LEU A 209 1.81 18.92 -3.14
N ALA A 210 1.67 18.05 -4.15
CA ALA A 210 0.95 16.79 -4.01
C ALA A 210 1.59 15.88 -2.94
N PHE A 211 2.93 15.80 -2.92
CA PHE A 211 3.65 15.05 -1.88
C PHE A 211 3.49 15.67 -0.50
N GLY A 212 3.53 17.00 -0.38
CA GLY A 212 3.30 17.71 0.89
C GLY A 212 1.93 17.43 1.47
N VAL A 213 0.87 17.53 0.65
CA VAL A 213 -0.50 17.16 1.05
C VAL A 213 -0.58 15.69 1.46
N PHE A 214 0.03 14.79 0.68
CA PHE A 214 0.07 13.36 1.01
C PHE A 214 0.77 13.11 2.36
N ALA A 215 1.94 13.70 2.58
CA ALA A 215 2.69 13.55 3.83
C ALA A 215 1.89 14.07 5.03
N GLU A 216 1.19 15.20 4.88
CA GLU A 216 0.30 15.75 5.91
C GLU A 216 -0.82 14.77 6.28
N VAL A 217 -1.55 14.26 5.28
CA VAL A 217 -2.67 13.33 5.50
C VAL A 217 -2.18 12.03 6.15
N ILE A 218 -1.03 11.50 5.73
CA ILE A 218 -0.46 10.28 6.31
C ILE A 218 -0.03 10.51 7.76
N CYS A 219 0.75 11.55 8.02
CA CYS A 219 1.23 11.84 9.38
C CYS A 219 0.08 12.18 10.32
N TRP A 220 -0.91 12.93 9.86
CA TRP A 220 -2.12 13.21 10.63
C TRP A 220 -2.88 11.92 10.96
N ALA A 221 -3.11 11.05 9.97
CA ALA A 221 -3.78 9.77 10.18
C ALA A 221 -3.03 8.92 11.23
N VAL A 222 -1.70 8.84 11.15
CA VAL A 222 -0.88 8.02 12.05
C VAL A 222 -0.79 8.62 13.46
N THR A 223 -0.56 9.93 13.58
CA THR A 223 -0.28 10.58 14.87
C THR A 223 -1.51 11.12 15.57
N ASN A 224 -2.65 11.20 14.86
CA ASN A 224 -3.86 11.90 15.30
C ASN A 224 -3.62 13.40 15.59
N LYS A 225 -2.57 14.00 15.03
CA LYS A 225 -2.22 15.40 15.23
C LYS A 225 -2.05 16.10 13.87
N PRO A 226 -2.77 17.20 13.62
CA PRO A 226 -2.68 17.97 12.36
C PRO A 226 -1.39 18.81 12.27
N SER A 227 -0.59 18.83 13.33
CA SER A 227 0.70 19.51 13.38
C SER A 227 1.53 18.90 14.50
N TRP A 228 2.84 19.01 14.40
CA TRP A 228 3.76 18.69 15.48
C TRP A 228 4.47 19.95 15.96
N THR A 229 4.95 19.92 17.20
CA THR A 229 5.68 21.04 17.79
C THR A 229 7.13 20.64 18.00
N TYR A 230 8.04 21.48 17.52
CA TYR A 230 9.46 21.34 17.82
C TYR A 230 9.73 21.84 19.25
N ASN A 231 10.43 21.03 20.05
CA ASN A 231 10.97 21.42 21.35
C ASN A 231 9.93 21.97 22.38
N ASN A 232 9.02 21.10 22.84
CA ASN A 232 8.09 21.38 23.96
C ASN A 232 7.27 22.69 23.82
N GLY A 233 6.80 23.02 22.62
CA GLY A 233 5.81 24.09 22.41
C GLY A 233 6.35 25.42 21.87
N LYS A 234 7.60 25.48 21.39
CA LYS A 234 8.05 26.64 20.59
C LYS A 234 7.55 26.50 19.16
N GLU A 235 6.46 27.19 18.86
CA GLU A 235 5.85 27.17 17.53
C GLU A 235 6.59 28.11 16.57
N ILE A 236 7.25 27.53 15.56
CA ILE A 236 7.56 28.28 14.33
C ILE A 236 6.37 28.03 13.41
N ALA A 237 5.56 29.07 13.13
CA ALA A 237 4.26 28.94 12.48
C ALA A 237 4.26 28.13 11.16
N LEU A 238 5.37 28.16 10.42
CA LEU A 238 5.56 27.47 9.14
C LEU A 238 6.12 26.05 9.27
N LEU A 239 6.90 25.72 10.30
CA LEU A 239 7.58 24.41 10.44
C LEU A 239 6.78 23.40 11.27
N LYS A 240 5.57 23.74 11.71
CA LYS A 240 4.75 22.86 12.54
C LYS A 240 4.01 21.76 11.76
N TYR A 241 3.92 21.87 10.44
CA TYR A 241 3.14 20.96 9.62
C TYR A 241 4.01 19.83 9.09
N TRP A 242 3.50 18.61 9.13
CA TRP A 242 4.17 17.42 8.63
C TRP A 242 4.44 17.51 7.12
N ALA A 243 3.58 18.23 6.39
CA ALA A 243 3.77 18.58 4.99
C ALA A 243 5.15 19.20 4.73
N VAL A 244 5.60 20.07 5.63
CA VAL A 244 6.82 20.86 5.44
C VAL A 244 8.06 19.99 5.62
N ASP A 245 8.11 19.14 6.65
CA ASP A 245 9.20 18.18 6.79
C ASP A 245 9.23 17.17 5.65
N GLY A 246 8.05 16.70 5.22
CA GLY A 246 7.91 15.85 4.05
C GLY A 246 8.53 16.50 2.81
N MET A 247 8.20 17.77 2.54
CA MET A 247 8.77 18.52 1.42
C MET A 247 10.28 18.75 1.56
N ILE A 248 10.79 19.02 2.77
CA ILE A 248 12.23 19.19 3.03
C ILE A 248 12.97 17.87 2.74
N LEU A 249 12.50 16.75 3.29
CA LEU A 249 13.09 15.44 3.04
C LEU A 249 13.04 15.07 1.56
N LEU A 250 11.93 15.38 0.88
CA LEU A 250 11.80 15.19 -0.56
C LEU A 250 12.82 16.03 -1.33
N ALA A 251 13.00 17.30 -0.98
CA ALA A 251 13.96 18.19 -1.63
C ALA A 251 15.40 17.68 -1.47
N ILE A 252 15.77 17.21 -0.28
CA ILE A 252 17.07 16.58 -0.02
C ILE A 252 17.24 15.33 -0.90
N ALA A 253 16.24 14.45 -0.95
CA ALA A 253 16.29 13.23 -1.77
C ALA A 253 16.40 13.53 -3.27
N VAL A 254 15.69 14.56 -3.77
CA VAL A 254 15.79 15.04 -5.16
C VAL A 254 17.20 15.57 -5.45
N ALA A 255 17.77 16.36 -4.54
CA ALA A 255 19.14 16.88 -4.69
C ALA A 255 20.18 15.75 -4.75
N ILE A 256 20.05 14.74 -3.87
CA ILE A 256 20.91 13.54 -3.89
C ILE A 256 20.75 12.79 -5.23
N SER A 257 19.52 12.62 -5.73
CA SER A 257 19.26 11.96 -7.01
C SER A 257 19.90 12.70 -8.20
N LEU A 258 19.78 14.04 -8.22
CA LEU A 258 20.43 14.89 -9.23
C LEU A 258 21.96 14.76 -9.17
N ALA A 259 22.55 14.81 -7.96
CA ALA A 259 24.00 14.69 -7.77
C ALA A 259 24.53 13.31 -8.17
N ALA A 260 23.83 12.23 -7.80
CA ALA A 260 24.19 10.87 -8.17
C ALA A 260 24.19 10.67 -9.69
N HIS A 261 23.19 11.23 -10.38
CA HIS A 261 23.11 11.20 -11.84
C HIS A 261 24.26 11.97 -12.49
N ALA A 262 24.55 13.18 -12.02
CA ALA A 262 25.66 13.99 -12.53
C ALA A 262 27.02 13.30 -12.39
N ARG A 263 27.25 12.57 -11.28
CA ARG A 263 28.48 11.78 -11.09
C ARG A 263 28.61 10.65 -12.11
N LYS A 264 27.53 9.92 -12.36
CA LYS A 264 27.51 8.79 -13.31
C LYS A 264 27.84 9.19 -14.75
N HIS A 265 27.52 10.43 -15.15
CA HIS A 265 27.80 10.93 -16.50
C HIS A 265 29.14 11.67 -16.65
N ARG A 266 29.91 11.79 -15.56
CA ARG A 266 31.27 12.35 -15.57
C ARG A 266 32.37 11.28 -15.59
N SER A 267 32.04 10.04 -15.22
CA SER A 267 32.89 8.85 -15.29
C SER A 267 32.75 8.15 -16.63
#